data_AF-A0A3A3YVF8-F1
#
_entry.id   AF-A0A3A3YVF8-F1
#
_cell.length_a   1.000
_cell.length_b   1.000
_cell.length_c   1.000
_cell.angle_alpha   90.00
_cell.angle_beta   90.00
_cell.angle_gamma   90.00
#
_symmetry.space_group_name_H-M   'P 1'
#
loop_
_entity.id
_entity.type
_entity.pdbx_description
1 polymer ?
#
loop_
_entity_poly.entity_id
_entity_poly.type
_entity_poly.pdbx_seq_one_letter_code
_entity_poly.pdbx_strand_id
1 'polypeptide(L)' 'METFPEPPALEPDAVAALVGYARDVVAHLEAERREAAARGLDAPELPGLVEGWTFVATALAESYDRLDLLPE' A
#
# COMPACT_ATOMS: atom_id res chain seq x y z
N MET A 1 -30.85 5.60 4.09
CA MET A 1 -29.45 6.05 4.11
C MET A 1 -28.64 4.79 4.34
N GLU A 2 -27.92 4.32 3.33
CA GLU A 2 -27.01 3.19 3.51
C GLU A 2 -25.83 3.68 4.35
N THR A 3 -25.51 2.95 5.42
CA THR A 3 -24.33 3.22 6.25
C THR A 3 -23.09 2.79 5.49
N PHE A 4 -21.99 3.51 5.68
CA PHE A 4 -20.70 3.09 5.16
C PHE A 4 -20.37 1.68 5.67
N PRO A 5 -19.84 0.78 4.84
CA PRO A 5 -19.55 -0.59 5.27
C PRO A 5 -18.48 -0.60 6.36
N GLU A 6 -18.73 -1.35 7.43
CA GLU A 6 -17.71 -1.61 8.44
C GLU A 6 -16.70 -2.64 7.90
N PRO A 7 -15.40 -2.46 8.17
CA PRO A 7 -14.40 -3.47 7.85
C PRO A 7 -14.64 -4.74 8.69
N PRO A 8 -14.29 -5.93 8.18
CA PRO A 8 -14.39 -7.16 8.95
C PRO A 8 -13.49 -7.10 10.19
N ALA A 9 -13.87 -7.78 11.27
CA ALA A 9 -13.00 -7.92 12.44
C ALA A 9 -11.75 -8.76 12.08
N LEU A 10 -10.56 -8.19 12.27
CA LEU A 10 -9.27 -8.86 12.10
C LEU A 10 -8.43 -8.71 13.35
N GLU A 11 -7.60 -9.72 13.64
CA GLU A 11 -6.60 -9.63 14.71
C GLU A 11 -5.57 -8.51 14.40
N PRO A 12 -5.07 -7.78 15.41
CA PRO A 12 -4.12 -6.68 15.20
C PRO A 12 -2.87 -7.08 14.40
N ASP A 13 -2.37 -8.30 14.58
CA ASP A 13 -1.21 -8.81 13.86
C ASP A 13 -1.52 -9.08 12.38
N ALA A 14 -2.75 -9.48 12.04
CA ALA A 14 -3.17 -9.67 10.66
C ALA A 14 -3.27 -8.32 9.94
N VAL A 15 -3.80 -7.29 10.60
CA VAL A 15 -3.81 -5.91 10.07
C VAL A 15 -2.38 -5.43 9.84
N ALA A 16 -1.49 -5.63 10.82
CA ALA A 16 -0.08 -5.26 10.69
C ALA A 16 0.59 -5.95 9.50
N ALA A 17 0.34 -7.24 9.31
CA ALA A 17 0.87 -8.01 8.18
C ALA A 17 0.32 -7.51 6.83
N LEU A 18 -0.97 -7.14 6.75
CA LEU A 18 -1.57 -6.63 5.51
C LEU A 18 -1.03 -5.25 5.13
N VAL A 19 -0.91 -4.33 6.10
CA VAL A 19 -0.30 -3.01 5.88
C VAL A 19 1.17 -3.17 5.50
N GLY A 20 1.92 -4.05 6.19
CA GLY A 20 3.31 -4.37 5.86
C GLY A 20 3.46 -4.91 4.44
N TYR A 21 2.62 -5.87 4.04
CA TYR A 21 2.61 -6.40 2.69
C TYR A 21 2.36 -5.32 1.63
N ALA A 22 1.36 -4.46 1.83
CA ALA A 22 1.10 -3.37 0.88
C ALA A 22 2.30 -2.41 0.75
N ARG A 23 2.99 -2.11 1.86
CA ARG A 23 4.22 -1.30 1.85
C ARG A 23 5.39 -1.99 1.15
N ASP A 24 5.55 -3.29 1.36
CA ASP A 24 6.59 -4.08 0.69
C ASP A 24 6.37 -4.12 -0.83
N VAL A 25 5.11 -4.17 -1.28
CA VAL A 25 4.77 -4.05 -2.71
C VAL A 25 5.14 -2.67 -3.25
N VAL A 26 4.86 -1.58 -2.52
CA VAL A 26 5.30 -0.22 -2.91
C VAL A 26 6.82 -0.17 -3.08
N ALA A 27 7.56 -0.65 -2.07
CA ALA A 27 9.03 -0.65 -2.11
C ALA A 27 9.59 -1.47 -3.28
N HIS A 28 8.95 -2.61 -3.60
CA HIS A 28 9.29 -3.43 -4.75
C HIS A 28 9.08 -2.68 -6.07
N LEU A 29 7.90 -2.09 -6.29
CA LEU A 29 7.57 -1.35 -7.50
C LEU A 29 8.47 -0.11 -7.69
N GLU A 30 8.82 0.57 -6.61
CA GLU A 30 9.79 1.67 -6.66
C GLU A 30 11.21 1.20 -7.04
N ALA A 31 11.61 0.00 -6.60
CA ALA A 31 12.86 -0.61 -7.02
C ALA A 31 12.83 -0.97 -8.51
N GLU A 32 11.76 -1.59 -9.00
CA GLU A 32 11.57 -1.89 -10.43
C GLU A 32 11.60 -0.61 -11.28
N ARG A 33 10.95 0.46 -10.82
CA ARG A 33 10.96 1.76 -11.51
C ARG A 33 12.38 2.34 -11.61
N ARG A 34 13.16 2.24 -10.53
CA ARG A 34 14.56 2.68 -10.53
C ARG A 34 15.42 1.83 -11.47
N GLU A 35 15.18 0.52 -11.53
CA GLU A 35 15.88 -0.37 -12.46
C GLU A 35 15.54 -0.05 -13.92
N ALA A 36 14.26 0.11 -14.25
CA ALA A 36 13.81 0.47 -15.59
C ALA A 36 14.45 1.79 -16.05
N ALA A 37 14.42 2.81 -15.20
CA ALA A 37 15.07 4.10 -15.47
C ALA A 37 16.58 3.97 -15.70
N ALA A 38 17.28 3.17 -14.88
CA ALA A 38 18.71 2.92 -15.03
C ALA A 38 19.06 2.21 -16.36
N ARG A 39 18.11 1.42 -16.90
CA ARG A 39 18.24 0.71 -18.17
C ARG A 39 17.72 1.52 -19.37
N GLY A 40 17.23 2.75 -19.15
CA GLY A 40 16.64 3.58 -20.20
C GLY A 40 15.32 3.02 -20.76
N LEU A 41 14.63 2.19 -19.99
CA LEU A 41 13.33 1.63 -20.34
C LEU A 41 12.22 2.54 -19.82
N ASP A 42 11.16 2.69 -20.62
CA ASP A 42 9.93 3.32 -20.17
C ASP A 42 9.05 2.30 -19.44
N ALA A 43 8.46 2.72 -18.33
CA ALA A 43 7.59 1.90 -17.48
C ALA A 43 6.41 2.75 -16.97
N PRO A 44 5.52 3.19 -17.88
CA PRO A 44 4.52 4.22 -17.62
C PRO A 44 3.43 3.79 -16.62
N GLU A 45 3.25 2.50 -16.39
CA GLU A 45 2.29 1.93 -15.45
C GLU A 45 2.77 1.96 -13.99
N LEU A 46 4.09 1.90 -13.75
CA LEU A 46 4.66 1.78 -12.41
C LEU A 46 4.27 2.93 -11.47
N PRO A 47 4.25 4.22 -11.91
CA PRO A 47 3.80 5.31 -11.04
C PRO A 47 2.38 5.12 -10.50
N GLY A 48 1.44 4.69 -11.36
CA GLY A 48 0.05 4.47 -10.95
C GLY A 48 -0.09 3.27 -10.01
N LEU A 49 0.72 2.23 -10.19
CA LEU A 49 0.74 1.08 -9.28
C LEU A 49 1.31 1.47 -7.92
N VAL A 50 2.38 2.27 -7.88
CA VAL A 50 2.97 2.79 -6.63
C VAL A 50 1.93 3.61 -5.86
N GLU A 51 1.24 4.53 -6.54
CA GLU A 51 0.18 5.36 -5.93
C GLU A 51 -0.97 4.48 -5.41
N GLY A 52 -1.44 3.53 -6.22
CA GLY A 52 -2.52 2.63 -5.83
C GLY A 52 -2.19 1.78 -4.60
N TRP A 53 -1.00 1.19 -4.53
CA TRP A 53 -0.58 0.41 -3.38
C TRP A 53 -0.29 1.26 -2.14
N THR A 54 0.19 2.50 -2.33
CA THR A 54 0.32 3.46 -1.23
C THR A 54 -1.06 3.78 -0.63
N PHE A 55 -2.05 4.05 -1.49
CA PHE A 55 -3.44 4.25 -1.06
C PHE A 55 -3.98 3.02 -0.31
N VAL A 56 -3.75 1.80 -0.81
CA VAL A 56 -4.18 0.56 -0.14
C VAL A 56 -3.58 0.44 1.25
N ALA A 57 -2.28 0.70 1.42
CA ALA A 57 -1.62 0.64 2.72
C ALA A 57 -2.24 1.63 3.71
N THR A 58 -2.47 2.88 3.27
CA THR A 58 -3.11 3.92 4.07
C THR A 58 -4.55 3.58 4.42
N ALA A 59 -5.35 3.17 3.44
CA ALA A 59 -6.76 2.83 3.64
C ALA A 59 -6.92 1.65 4.60
N LEU A 60 -6.03 0.64 4.54
CA LEU A 60 -5.99 -0.45 5.51
C LEU A 60 -5.63 0.07 6.90
N ALA A 61 -4.59 0.88 7.04
CA ALA A 61 -4.21 1.44 8.33
C ALA A 61 -5.33 2.29 8.96
N GLU A 62 -5.98 3.15 8.17
CA GLU A 62 -7.11 3.98 8.61
C GLU A 62 -8.33 3.15 9.00
N SER A 63 -8.69 2.14 8.20
CA SER A 63 -9.88 1.31 8.46
C SER A 63 -9.83 0.57 9.80
N TYR A 64 -8.63 0.35 10.34
CA TYR A 64 -8.42 -0.37 11.60
C TYR A 64 -7.80 0.50 12.70
N ASP A 65 -7.76 1.83 12.54
CA ASP A 65 -7.18 2.78 13.50
C ASP A 65 -5.69 2.49 13.83
N ARG A 66 -4.93 2.03 12.83
CA ARG A 66 -3.52 1.62 12.94
C ARG A 66 -2.57 2.50 12.13
N LEU A 67 -2.78 3.82 12.15
CA LEU A 67 -1.89 4.78 11.50
C LEU A 67 -0.44 4.72 12.02
N ASP A 68 -0.22 4.15 13.21
CA ASP A 68 1.11 3.82 13.76
C ASP A 68 1.94 2.87 12.87
N LEU A 69 1.30 2.18 11.92
CA LEU A 69 1.94 1.27 10.98
C LEU A 69 2.47 1.94 9.71
N LEU A 70 2.17 3.22 9.50
CA LEU A 70 2.67 3.98 8.35
C LEU A 70 3.98 4.71 8.71
N PRO A 71 4.88 4.94 7.74
CA PRO A 71 6.03 5.81 7.96
C PRO A 71 5.57 7.25 8.24
N GLU A 72 6.39 8.00 9.00
CA GLU A 72 6.20 9.44 9.25
C GLU A 72 6.28 10.28 7.97
#